data_AF-A0A7V9NF45-F1
#
_entry.id   AF-A0A7V9NF45-F1
#
_cell.length_a   1.000
_cell.length_b   1.000
_cell.length_c   1.000
_cell.angle_alpha   90.00
_cell.angle_beta   90.00
_cell.angle_gamma   90.00
#
_symmetry.space_group_name_H-M   'P 1'
#
loop_
_entity.id
_entity.type
_entity.pdbx_description
1 polymer ?
#
loop_
_entity_poly.entity_id
_entity_poly.type
_entity_poly.pdbx_seq_one_letter_code
_entity_poly.pdbx_strand_id
1 'polypeptide(L)'
;MSEPASVAAPKPHVAHDVHHEELGFWRKYVFSVDHKVIGIQYAITGLLFLLFGFSLMMLMRWQLAYPGSPLPLLGTLLGEARMPGGTMLPDFYNELGAMHGTIMVFLGVVPLAVGGFGNFVLPLQIGAPDMAFPRLNMASYWFFFLGGVI
;
A
#
# COMPACT_ATOMS: atom_id res chain seq x y z
N MET A 1 56.83 48.57 23.46
CA MET A 1 56.27 47.35 24.07
C MET A 1 55.04 46.96 23.26
N SER A 2 55.15 45.90 22.48
CA SER A 2 54.13 45.35 21.58
C SER A 2 53.43 44.17 22.26
N GLU A 3 52.11 44.25 22.45
CA GLU A 3 51.28 43.06 22.71
C GLU A 3 50.55 42.69 21.41
N PRO A 4 50.79 41.51 20.82
CA PRO A 4 50.00 41.04 19.70
C PRO A 4 48.63 40.55 20.20
N ALA A 5 47.56 40.99 19.55
CA ALA A 5 46.22 40.48 19.78
C ALA A 5 46.21 38.96 19.64
N SER A 6 45.87 38.26 20.72
CA SER A 6 45.68 36.82 20.75
C SER A 6 44.48 36.45 19.88
N VAL A 7 44.73 36.10 18.62
CA VAL A 7 43.73 35.50 17.72
C VAL A 7 43.34 34.14 18.30
N ALA A 8 42.11 34.04 18.80
CA ALA A 8 41.57 32.78 19.29
C ALA A 8 41.53 31.76 18.15
N ALA A 9 42.15 30.59 18.38
CA ALA A 9 42.17 29.49 17.43
C ALA A 9 40.73 29.05 17.07
N PRO A 10 40.45 28.69 15.81
CA PRO A 10 39.15 28.14 15.43
C PRO A 10 38.89 26.86 16.21
N LYS A 11 37.75 26.80 16.90
CA LYS A 11 37.30 25.59 17.59
C LYS A 11 37.21 24.45 16.57
N PRO A 12 37.76 23.26 16.86
CA PRO A 12 37.61 22.13 15.95
C PRO A 12 36.12 21.84 15.79
N HIS A 13 35.65 21.82 14.54
CA HIS A 13 34.32 21.32 14.22
C HIS A 13 34.28 19.85 14.62
N VAL A 14 33.65 19.57 15.76
CA VAL A 14 33.25 18.22 16.12
C VAL A 14 32.26 17.80 15.04
N ALA A 15 32.73 16.99 14.09
CA ALA A 15 31.86 16.24 13.23
C ALA A 15 30.97 15.42 14.17
N HIS A 16 29.71 15.82 14.29
CA HIS A 16 28.71 14.92 14.85
C HIS A 16 28.62 13.78 13.84
N ASP A 17 29.36 12.70 14.12
CA ASP A 17 29.06 11.39 13.58
C ASP A 17 27.62 11.11 13.96
N VAL A 18 26.70 11.40 13.04
CA VAL A 18 25.31 11.00 13.13
C VAL A 18 25.37 9.49 13.04
N HIS A 19 25.46 8.84 14.20
CA HIS A 19 25.21 7.42 14.33
C HIS A 19 23.82 7.19 13.74
N HIS A 20 23.78 6.80 12.46
CA HIS A 20 22.63 6.15 11.88
C HIS A 20 22.49 4.86 12.68
N GLU A 21 21.72 4.88 13.77
CA GLU A 21 21.20 3.67 14.37
C GLU A 21 20.59 2.88 13.22
N GLU A 22 21.22 1.78 12.83
CA GLU A 22 20.66 0.85 11.86
C GLU A 22 19.41 0.25 12.50
N LEU A 23 18.30 0.96 12.38
CA LEU A 23 17.00 0.50 12.81
C LEU A 23 16.78 -0.86 12.15
N GLY A 24 16.59 -1.90 12.96
CA GLY A 24 16.40 -3.27 12.46
C GLY A 24 15.31 -3.34 11.40
N PHE A 25 15.43 -4.30 10.48
CA PHE A 25 14.54 -4.49 9.32
C PHE A 25 13.04 -4.31 9.66
N TRP A 26 12.60 -4.82 10.81
CA TRP A 26 11.24 -4.70 11.32
C TRP A 26 10.81 -3.25 11.61
N ARG A 27 11.66 -2.44 12.22
CA ARG A 27 11.35 -1.02 12.50
C ARG A 27 11.51 -0.14 11.25
N LYS A 28 12.31 -0.58 10.29
CA LYS A 28 12.58 0.15 9.05
C LYS A 28 11.52 -0.08 7.98
N TYR A 29 11.02 -1.31 7.82
CA TYR A 29 10.14 -1.70 6.72
C TYR A 29 8.75 -2.21 7.14
N VAL A 30 8.56 -2.68 8.37
CA VAL A 30 7.28 -3.26 8.82
C VAL A 30 6.56 -2.26 9.72
N PHE A 31 7.20 -1.82 10.80
CA PHE A 31 6.72 -0.78 11.72
C PHE A 31 7.45 0.55 11.51
N SER A 32 7.53 0.99 10.26
CA SER A 32 8.15 2.26 9.93
C SER A 32 7.22 3.43 10.28
N VAL A 33 7.81 4.51 10.76
CA VAL A 33 7.12 5.75 11.12
C VAL A 33 7.23 6.78 9.98
N ASP A 34 8.11 6.54 9.01
CA ASP A 34 8.35 7.42 7.87
C ASP A 34 7.18 7.38 6.87
N HIS A 35 6.59 8.54 6.59
CA HIS A 35 5.51 8.73 5.62
C HIS A 35 5.85 8.22 4.22
N LYS A 36 7.13 8.22 3.81
CA LYS A 36 7.55 7.70 2.50
C LYS A 36 7.41 6.19 2.43
N VAL A 37 7.86 5.49 3.49
CA VAL A 37 7.78 4.02 3.55
C VAL A 37 6.32 3.60 3.64
N ILE A 38 5.51 4.28 4.46
CA ILE A 38 4.08 4.02 4.60
C ILE A 38 3.35 4.27 3.26
N GLY A 39 3.69 5.36 2.56
CA GLY A 39 3.13 5.66 1.23
C GLY A 39 3.46 4.57 0.20
N ILE A 40 4.70 4.07 0.18
CA ILE A 40 5.10 2.97 -0.70
C ILE A 40 4.35 1.68 -0.36
N GLN A 41 4.19 1.38 0.94
CA GLN A 41 3.43 0.22 1.39
C GLN A 41 1.97 0.26 0.91
N TYR A 42 1.29 1.41 1.07
CA TYR A 42 -0.07 1.62 0.54
C TYR A 42 -0.14 1.52 -0.98
N ALA A 43 0.86 2.05 -1.69
CA ALA A 43 0.89 2.00 -3.14
C ALA A 43 1.03 0.55 -3.66
N ILE A 44 1.93 -0.24 -3.05
CA ILE A 44 2.13 -1.64 -3.44
C ILE A 44 0.89 -2.47 -3.12
N THR A 45 0.34 -2.38 -1.90
CA THR A 45 -0.85 -3.14 -1.54
C THR A 45 -2.07 -2.73 -2.36
N GLY A 46 -2.29 -1.43 -2.57
CA GLY A 46 -3.35 -0.93 -3.43
C GLY A 46 -3.23 -1.43 -4.87
N LEU A 47 -2.02 -1.48 -5.44
CA LEU A 47 -1.77 -2.06 -6.76
C LEU A 47 -2.06 -3.57 -6.81
N LEU A 48 -1.74 -4.33 -5.76
CA LEU A 48 -2.06 -5.76 -5.68
C LEU A 48 -3.58 -5.98 -5.62
N PHE A 49 -4.31 -5.21 -4.81
CA PHE A 49 -5.77 -5.27 -4.76
C PHE A 49 -6.42 -4.83 -6.07
N LEU A 50 -5.87 -3.82 -6.74
CA LEU A 50 -6.32 -3.44 -8.09
C LEU A 50 -6.13 -4.59 -9.08
N LEU A 51 -4.96 -5.24 -9.09
CA LEU A 51 -4.71 -6.38 -9.96
C LEU A 51 -5.71 -7.51 -9.71
N PHE A 52 -5.99 -7.81 -8.44
CA PHE A 52 -7.02 -8.78 -8.06
C PHE A 52 -8.42 -8.37 -8.54
N GLY A 53 -8.80 -7.10 -8.34
CA GLY A 53 -10.07 -6.55 -8.83
C GLY A 53 -10.19 -6.60 -10.36
N PHE A 54 -9.10 -6.35 -11.09
CA PHE A 54 -9.05 -6.52 -12.55
C PHE A 54 -9.20 -7.98 -12.97
N SER A 55 -8.59 -8.92 -12.25
CA SER A 55 -8.79 -10.36 -12.51
C SER A 55 -10.25 -10.77 -12.34
N LEU A 56 -10.93 -10.28 -11.29
CA LEU A 56 -12.38 -10.51 -11.10
C LEU A 56 -13.21 -9.93 -12.26
N MET A 57 -12.88 -8.73 -12.74
CA MET A 57 -13.57 -8.12 -13.88
C MET A 57 -13.38 -8.91 -15.16
N MET A 58 -12.16 -9.41 -15.42
CA MET A 58 -11.89 -10.25 -16.58
C MET A 58 -12.73 -11.52 -16.57
N LEU A 59 -12.90 -12.14 -15.40
CA LEU A 59 -13.73 -13.31 -15.21
C LEU A 59 -15.22 -13.02 -15.48
N MET A 60 -15.77 -11.91 -14.96
CA MET A 60 -17.15 -11.52 -15.26
C MET A 60 -17.34 -11.20 -16.76
N ARG A 61 -16.37 -10.51 -17.39
CA ARG A 61 -16.41 -10.24 -18.83
C ARG A 61 -16.34 -11.52 -19.67
N TRP A 62 -15.57 -12.52 -19.24
CA TRP A 62 -15.51 -13.81 -19.90
C TRP A 62 -16.88 -14.51 -19.89
N GLN A 63 -17.56 -14.51 -18.73
CA GLN A 63 -18.90 -15.09 -18.62
C GLN A 63 -19.92 -14.43 -19.54
N LEU A 64 -19.84 -13.11 -19.71
CA LEU A 64 -20.68 -12.36 -20.66
C LEU A 64 -20.35 -12.67 -22.12
N ALA A 65 -19.06 -12.91 -22.44
CA ALA A 65 -18.61 -13.21 -23.80
C ALA A 65 -18.98 -14.64 -24.26
N TYR A 66 -18.93 -15.62 -23.36
CA TYR A 66 -19.21 -17.02 -23.64
C TYR A 66 -20.20 -17.63 -22.63
N PRO A 67 -21.50 -17.30 -22.73
CA PRO A 67 -22.50 -17.79 -21.81
C PRO A 67 -22.61 -19.32 -21.88
N GLY A 68 -22.45 -20.00 -20.74
CA GLY A 68 -22.59 -21.45 -20.63
C GLY A 68 -21.36 -22.28 -21.02
N SER A 69 -20.23 -21.64 -21.35
CA SER A 69 -18.96 -22.35 -21.55
C SER A 69 -18.23 -22.55 -20.22
N PRO A 70 -17.60 -23.71 -19.98
CA PRO A 70 -16.81 -23.92 -18.79
C PRO A 70 -15.59 -23.00 -18.81
N LEU A 71 -15.38 -22.22 -17.74
CA LEU A 71 -14.20 -21.37 -17.59
C LEU A 71 -12.93 -22.23 -17.62
N PRO A 72 -12.07 -22.11 -18.65
CA PRO A 72 -10.83 -22.86 -18.69
C PRO A 72 -9.94 -22.38 -17.52
N LEU A 73 -9.32 -23.33 -16.80
CA LEU A 73 -8.46 -23.16 -15.61
C LEU A 73 -9.13 -22.83 -14.26
N LEU A 74 -10.22 -22.04 -14.22
CA LEU A 74 -10.81 -21.64 -12.93
C LEU A 74 -11.94 -22.54 -12.42
N GLY A 75 -12.61 -23.28 -13.31
CA GLY A 75 -13.66 -24.24 -12.92
C GLY A 75 -13.14 -25.39 -12.06
N THR A 76 -11.86 -25.78 -12.21
CA THR A 76 -11.22 -26.82 -11.40
C THR A 76 -10.66 -26.31 -10.07
N LEU A 77 -10.41 -25.00 -9.94
CA LEU A 77 -9.80 -24.37 -8.75
C LEU A 77 -10.83 -23.75 -7.80
N LEU A 78 -11.95 -23.24 -8.30
CA LEU A 78 -12.97 -22.57 -7.49
C LEU A 78 -14.03 -23.50 -6.87
N GLY A 79 -13.91 -24.81 -7.14
CA GLY A 79 -14.73 -25.86 -6.53
C GLY A 79 -16.14 -25.98 -7.09
N GLU A 80 -16.65 -27.20 -7.15
CA GLU A 80 -18.00 -27.55 -7.63
C GLU A 80 -19.14 -26.85 -6.88
N ALA A 81 -18.90 -26.34 -5.67
CA ALA A 81 -19.90 -25.64 -4.87
C ALA A 81 -20.26 -24.23 -5.41
N ARG A 82 -19.34 -23.55 -6.10
CA ARG A 82 -19.56 -22.20 -6.65
C ARG A 82 -19.66 -22.19 -8.18
N MET A 83 -19.18 -23.25 -8.83
CA MET A 83 -19.17 -23.36 -10.28
C MET A 83 -19.40 -24.82 -10.73
N PRO A 84 -20.63 -25.36 -10.60
CA PRO A 84 -20.93 -26.71 -11.07
C PRO A 84 -20.80 -26.79 -12.59
N GLY A 85 -19.97 -27.74 -13.06
CA GLY A 85 -19.69 -27.95 -14.48
C GLY A 85 -18.90 -26.83 -15.18
N GLY A 86 -18.24 -25.94 -14.42
CA GLY A 86 -17.50 -24.81 -14.98
C GLY A 86 -18.37 -23.62 -15.40
N THR A 87 -19.68 -23.70 -15.15
CA THR A 87 -20.63 -22.61 -15.44
C THR A 87 -20.92 -21.76 -14.20
N MET A 88 -20.87 -20.44 -14.36
CA MET A 88 -21.12 -19.49 -13.28
C MET A 88 -22.63 -19.36 -13.02
N LEU A 89 -23.07 -19.62 -11.78
CA LEU A 89 -24.45 -19.35 -11.37
C LEU A 89 -24.73 -17.83 -11.32
N PRO A 90 -25.98 -17.39 -11.58
CA PRO A 90 -26.37 -15.98 -11.46
C PRO A 90 -26.07 -15.36 -10.09
N ASP A 91 -26.25 -16.13 -9.01
CA ASP A 91 -25.99 -15.65 -7.64
C ASP A 91 -24.49 -15.38 -7.43
N PHE A 92 -23.63 -16.26 -7.93
CA PHE A 92 -22.18 -16.08 -7.83
C PHE A 92 -21.67 -14.92 -8.70
N TYR A 93 -22.29 -14.67 -9.87
CA TYR A 93 -21.99 -13.49 -10.68
C TYR A 93 -22.29 -12.18 -9.93
N ASN A 94 -23.43 -12.11 -9.23
CA ASN A 94 -23.80 -10.93 -8.44
C ASN A 94 -22.85 -10.72 -7.24
N GLU A 95 -22.45 -11.80 -6.57
CA GLU A 95 -21.47 -11.77 -5.49
C GLU A 95 -20.10 -11.26 -5.97
N LEU A 96 -19.62 -11.78 -7.10
CA LEU A 96 -18.37 -11.36 -7.74
C LEU A 96 -18.41 -9.87 -8.14
N GLY A 97 -19.54 -9.39 -8.66
CA GLY A 97 -19.73 -7.98 -9.01
C GLY A 97 -19.63 -7.06 -7.79
N ALA A 98 -20.26 -7.45 -6.67
CA ALA A 98 -20.18 -6.71 -5.42
C ALA A 98 -18.75 -6.70 -4.84
N MET A 99 -18.07 -7.85 -4.85
CA MET A 99 -16.67 -7.95 -4.41
C MET A 99 -15.73 -7.13 -5.31
N HIS A 100 -15.90 -7.20 -6.63
CA HIS A 100 -15.11 -6.39 -7.57
C HIS A 100 -15.21 -4.89 -7.25
N GLY A 101 -16.43 -4.37 -7.09
CA GLY A 101 -16.65 -2.95 -6.81
C GLY A 101 -16.03 -2.51 -5.47
N THR A 102 -16.24 -3.31 -4.42
CA THR A 102 -15.71 -3.00 -3.07
C THR A 102 -14.18 -3.03 -3.04
N ILE A 103 -13.56 -4.05 -3.64
CA ILE A 103 -12.09 -4.19 -3.72
C ILE A 103 -11.50 -3.04 -4.55
N MET A 104 -12.06 -2.75 -5.74
CA MET A 104 -11.51 -1.71 -6.61
C MET A 104 -11.55 -0.32 -5.95
N VAL A 105 -12.67 0.04 -5.31
CA VAL A 105 -12.82 1.39 -4.74
C VAL A 105 -12.12 1.49 -3.39
N PHE A 106 -12.50 0.64 -2.43
CA PHE A 106 -12.07 0.77 -1.04
C PHE A 106 -10.69 0.17 -0.75
N LEU A 107 -10.29 -0.87 -1.49
CA LEU A 107 -9.00 -1.54 -1.29
C LEU A 107 -7.94 -1.19 -2.35
N GLY A 108 -8.37 -0.69 -3.51
CA GLY A 108 -7.49 -0.31 -4.62
C GLY A 108 -7.29 1.19 -4.75
N VAL A 109 -8.29 1.88 -5.31
CA VAL A 109 -8.20 3.29 -5.72
C VAL A 109 -8.03 4.24 -4.53
N VAL A 110 -8.87 4.14 -3.50
CA VAL A 110 -8.79 5.05 -2.34
C VAL A 110 -7.46 4.90 -1.58
N PRO A 111 -6.98 3.68 -1.25
CA PRO A 111 -5.70 3.50 -0.59
C PRO A 111 -4.53 3.93 -1.46
N LEU A 112 -4.56 3.70 -2.78
CA LEU A 112 -3.50 4.15 -3.67
C LEU A 112 -3.43 5.69 -3.74
N ALA A 113 -4.58 6.35 -3.93
CA ALA A 113 -4.65 7.80 -4.08
C ALA A 113 -4.40 8.53 -2.75
N VAL A 114 -5.12 8.17 -1.69
CA VAL A 114 -5.05 8.86 -0.39
C VAL A 114 -3.93 8.29 0.48
N GLY A 115 -3.84 6.96 0.58
CA GLY A 115 -2.83 6.29 1.40
C GLY A 115 -1.45 6.28 0.75
N GLY A 116 -1.34 6.07 -0.56
CA GLY A 116 -0.07 5.99 -1.26
C GLY A 116 0.47 7.36 -1.62
N PHE A 117 -0.19 8.02 -2.57
CA PHE A 117 0.21 9.36 -3.02
C PHE A 117 0.07 10.41 -1.92
N GLY A 118 -1.00 10.39 -1.14
CA GLY A 118 -1.20 11.35 -0.05
C GLY A 118 -0.08 11.30 0.99
N ASN A 119 0.29 10.11 1.47
CA ASN A 119 1.39 9.98 2.44
C ASN A 119 2.76 10.31 1.84
N PHE A 120 3.01 9.93 0.58
CA PHE A 120 4.32 10.14 -0.02
C PHE A 120 4.56 11.59 -0.46
N VAL A 121 3.56 12.21 -1.10
CA VAL A 121 3.72 13.48 -1.82
C VAL A 121 3.30 14.69 -0.98
N LEU A 122 2.27 14.59 -0.14
CA LEU A 122 1.75 15.77 0.58
C LEU A 122 2.80 16.43 1.50
N PRO A 123 3.54 15.69 2.36
CA PRO A 123 4.57 16.31 3.20
C PRO A 123 5.66 17.01 2.39
N LEU A 124 6.03 16.42 1.25
CA LEU A 124 7.01 16.98 0.32
C LEU A 124 6.51 18.27 -0.34
N GLN A 125 5.23 18.34 -0.71
CA GLN A 125 4.62 19.53 -1.32
C GLN A 125 4.52 20.70 -0.36
N ILE A 126 4.24 20.45 0.93
CA ILE A 126 4.15 21.49 1.96
C ILE A 126 5.51 21.82 2.60
N GLY A 127 6.57 21.09 2.24
CA GLY A 127 7.91 21.26 2.81
C GLY A 127 8.03 20.82 4.27
N ALA A 128 7.12 19.98 4.76
CA ALA A 128 7.15 19.46 6.11
C ALA A 128 8.13 18.28 6.23
N PRO A 129 8.80 18.11 7.38
CA PRO A 129 9.72 16.99 7.59
C PRO A 129 9.00 15.64 7.68
N ASP A 130 7.77 15.60 8.22
CA ASP A 130 6.97 14.38 8.38
C ASP A 130 5.47 14.70 8.55
N MET A 131 4.62 13.66 8.63
CA MET A 131 3.19 13.78 8.93
C MET A 131 2.94 14.30 10.36
N ALA A 132 1.81 14.97 10.59
CA ALA A 132 1.47 15.53 11.91
C ALA A 132 1.38 14.48 13.04
N PHE A 133 0.94 13.26 12.71
CA PHE A 133 0.84 12.14 13.64
C PHE A 133 1.46 10.85 13.04
N PRO A 134 2.79 10.70 13.08
CA PRO A 134 3.48 9.61 12.38
C PRO A 134 3.10 8.20 12.87
N ARG A 135 2.90 8.03 14.18
CA ARG A 135 2.50 6.73 14.76
C ARG A 135 1.06 6.33 14.40
N LEU A 136 0.16 7.32 14.32
CA LEU A 136 -1.22 7.07 13.92
C LEU A 136 -1.27 6.67 12.45
N ASN A 137 -0.45 7.31 11.60
CA ASN A 137 -0.35 6.96 10.19
C ASN A 137 0.10 5.52 9.96
N MET A 138 1.10 5.06 10.72
CA MET A 138 1.53 3.66 10.69
C MET A 138 0.40 2.71 11.12
N ALA A 139 -0.35 3.03 12.18
CA ALA A 139 -1.48 2.21 12.62
C ALA A 139 -2.59 2.15 11.56
N SER A 140 -2.88 3.25 10.86
CA SER A 140 -3.85 3.29 9.76
C SER A 140 -3.51 2.29 8.65
N TYR A 141 -2.23 2.12 8.32
CA TYR A 141 -1.80 1.13 7.33
C TYR A 141 -2.11 -0.30 7.77
N TRP A 142 -1.85 -0.62 9.04
CA TRP A 142 -2.13 -1.95 9.56
C TRP A 142 -3.62 -2.27 9.64
N PHE A 143 -4.45 -1.30 10.01
CA PHE A 143 -5.91 -1.49 9.96
C PHE A 143 -6.42 -1.67 8.54
N PHE A 144 -5.87 -0.94 7.58
CA PHE A 144 -6.16 -1.12 6.17
C PHE A 144 -5.76 -2.52 5.68
N PHE A 145 -4.54 -2.96 5.96
CA PHE A 145 -4.05 -4.26 5.55
C PHE A 145 -4.87 -5.39 6.17
N LEU A 146 -5.14 -5.33 7.48
CA LEU A 146 -5.97 -6.32 8.16
C LEU A 146 -7.40 -6.33 7.62
N GLY A 147 -7.99 -5.15 7.40
CA GLY A 147 -9.34 -5.01 6.86
C GLY A 147 -9.48 -5.49 5.41
N GLY A 148 -8.41 -5.46 4.62
CA GLY A 148 -8.41 -6.01 3.25
C GLY A 148 -8.14 -7.52 3.18
N VAL A 149 -7.62 -8.12 4.25
CA VAL A 149 -7.34 -9.57 4.33
C VAL A 149 -8.55 -10.37 4.82
N ILE A 150 -9.42 -9.75 5.61
CA ILE A 150 -10.67 -10.33 6.15
C ILE A 150 -11.77 -10.27 5.09
#